data_AF-A0A932FG41-F1
#
_entry.id   AF-A0A932FG41-F1
#
_cell.length_a   1.000
_cell.length_b   1.000
_cell.length_c   1.000
_cell.angle_alpha   90.00
_cell.angle_beta   90.00
_cell.angle_gamma   90.00
#
_symmetry.space_group_name_H-M   'P 1'
#
loop_
_entity.id
_entity.type
_entity.pdbx_description
1 polymer ?
#
loop_
_entity_poly.entity_id
_entity_poly.type
_entity_poly.pdbx_seq_one_letter_code
_entity_poly.pdbx_strand_id
1 'polypeptide(L)'
;MTDWLIPGLTAILAVGFALALLDQWRERRQTFQLVWAVGMAFFGIASGSEAIAAAVGWNEALYRTWYLTGAVWTAGWLGLGTAFLLNRTRFGYAFAFTLFLGGLFAFLTQRKFDYAGAGATPIVYFISATILGLAVAVETYFQNERWPRIAAIGVVGATIASVVLSVGVTLPAPGYVLDPSTGQPTAALFPGSLRLLTPFLNVTGGLALLFGALFSAYVFMPKKRVLAYSLDADQTGDAFLFNLFIAPVALTVNFVASLPGAVTALMAGRLHSRVPATLLIAVGAFVASAGDTLNRFGITAPFAVAKLVAVIFLLAGFLVSIEVFRQFRVPFTQIRLGVTRRERGPDAA
;
A
#
# COMPACT_ATOMS: atom_id res chain seq x y z
N MET A 1 25.83 17.13 7.52
CA MET A 1 26.06 17.36 6.05
C MET A 1 25.71 16.16 5.18
N THR A 2 25.35 14.99 5.74
CA THR A 2 24.94 13.78 4.98
C THR A 2 23.44 13.47 5.09
N ASP A 3 22.67 14.33 5.75
CA ASP A 3 21.28 14.04 6.15
C ASP A 3 20.30 13.99 4.97
N TRP A 4 20.68 14.61 3.84
CA TRP A 4 19.95 14.55 2.57
C TRP A 4 20.19 13.26 1.77
N LEU A 5 21.25 12.49 2.08
CA LEU A 5 21.67 11.35 1.26
C LEU A 5 20.63 10.22 1.27
N ILE A 6 20.17 9.82 2.46
CA ILE A 6 19.19 8.74 2.62
C ILE A 6 17.86 9.07 1.93
N PRO A 7 17.20 10.22 2.18
CA PRO A 7 15.98 10.58 1.47
C PRO A 7 16.23 10.79 -0.03
N GLY A 8 17.40 11.27 -0.44
CA GLY A 8 17.78 11.42 -1.85
C GLY A 8 17.88 10.09 -2.58
N LEU A 9 18.61 9.11 -2.02
CA LEU A 9 18.69 7.75 -2.57
C LEU A 9 17.32 7.09 -2.60
N THR A 10 16.53 7.27 -1.55
CA THR A 10 15.15 6.77 -1.47
C THR A 10 14.29 7.34 -2.61
N ALA A 11 14.39 8.64 -2.87
CA ALA A 11 13.67 9.31 -3.94
C ALA A 11 14.08 8.76 -5.32
N ILE A 12 15.38 8.61 -5.57
CA ILE A 12 15.92 8.07 -6.83
C ILE A 12 15.40 6.65 -7.07
N LEU A 13 15.48 5.77 -6.05
CA LEU A 13 14.99 4.40 -6.17
C LEU A 13 13.48 4.34 -6.39
N ALA A 14 12.70 5.17 -5.67
CA ALA A 14 11.25 5.22 -5.82
C ALA A 14 10.81 5.73 -7.21
N VAL A 15 11.47 6.77 -7.73
CA VAL A 15 11.24 7.28 -9.09
C VAL A 15 11.65 6.25 -10.13
N GLY A 16 12.81 5.60 -9.97
CA GLY A 16 13.24 4.51 -10.85
C GLY A 16 12.23 3.36 -10.89
N PHE A 17 11.69 2.98 -9.73
CA PHE A 17 10.65 1.96 -9.63
C PHE A 17 9.34 2.42 -10.30
N ALA A 18 8.90 3.67 -10.08
CA ALA A 18 7.72 4.24 -10.74
C ALA A 18 7.85 4.22 -12.27
N LEU A 19 9.00 4.60 -12.81
CA LEU A 19 9.28 4.57 -14.25
C LEU A 19 9.25 3.14 -14.81
N ALA A 20 9.80 2.17 -14.09
CA ALA A 20 9.76 0.76 -14.49
C ALA A 20 8.32 0.20 -14.51
N LEU A 21 7.49 0.56 -13.52
CA LEU A 21 6.06 0.22 -13.51
C LEU A 21 5.30 0.86 -14.67
N LEU A 22 5.61 2.13 -14.99
CA LEU A 22 4.98 2.85 -16.10
C LEU A 22 5.35 2.24 -17.47
N ASP A 23 6.61 1.85 -17.65
CA ASP A 23 7.07 1.14 -18.85
C ASP A 23 6.33 -0.20 -19.00
N GLN A 24 6.23 -0.96 -17.91
CA GLN A 24 5.48 -2.22 -17.90
C GLN A 24 3.99 -2.02 -18.22
N TRP A 25 3.38 -0.95 -17.72
CA TRP A 25 2.00 -0.58 -18.03
C TRP A 25 1.81 -0.26 -19.51
N ARG A 26 2.75 0.44 -20.15
CA ARG A 26 2.63 0.78 -21.58
C ARG A 26 2.50 -0.46 -22.46
N GLU A 27 3.21 -1.54 -22.09
CA GLU A 27 3.20 -2.82 -22.81
C GLU A 27 2.01 -3.71 -22.43
N ARG A 28 1.73 -3.89 -21.14
CA ARG A 28 0.72 -4.86 -20.67
C ARG A 28 -0.67 -4.26 -20.44
N ARG A 29 -0.75 -2.93 -20.36
CA ARG A 29 -1.96 -2.13 -20.12
C ARG A 29 -2.77 -2.56 -18.89
N GLN A 30 -2.10 -3.08 -17.86
CA GLN A 30 -2.75 -3.49 -16.63
C GLN A 30 -2.92 -2.30 -15.67
N THR A 31 -4.15 -1.98 -15.28
CA THR A 31 -4.46 -0.78 -14.48
C THR A 31 -3.67 -0.71 -13.17
N PHE A 32 -3.47 -1.83 -12.49
CA PHE A 32 -2.74 -1.85 -11.21
C PHE A 32 -1.30 -1.33 -11.34
N GLN A 33 -0.63 -1.55 -12.49
CA GLN A 33 0.74 -1.09 -12.73
C GLN A 33 0.80 0.43 -12.81
N LEU A 34 -0.17 1.05 -13.48
CA LEU A 34 -0.29 2.50 -13.54
C LEU A 34 -0.55 3.09 -12.16
N VAL A 35 -1.48 2.50 -11.41
CA VAL A 35 -1.85 2.99 -10.07
C VAL A 35 -0.66 2.88 -9.10
N TRP A 36 0.08 1.76 -9.14
CA TRP A 36 1.32 1.63 -8.38
C TRP A 36 2.42 2.59 -8.85
N ALA A 37 2.56 2.84 -10.15
CA ALA A 37 3.51 3.83 -10.66
C ALA A 37 3.22 5.22 -10.10
N VAL A 38 1.95 5.63 -10.03
CA VAL A 38 1.52 6.88 -9.41
C VAL A 38 1.84 6.89 -7.90
N GLY A 39 1.50 5.83 -7.17
CA GLY A 39 1.83 5.71 -5.75
C GLY A 39 3.34 5.79 -5.46
N MET A 40 4.16 5.12 -6.28
CA MET A 40 5.62 5.18 -6.18
C MET A 40 6.19 6.53 -6.58
N ALA A 41 5.58 7.22 -7.54
CA ALA A 41 5.97 8.60 -7.87
C ALA A 41 5.70 9.55 -6.71
N PHE A 42 4.56 9.42 -6.02
CA PHE A 42 4.29 10.20 -4.80
C PHE A 42 5.29 9.92 -3.69
N PHE A 43 5.63 8.65 -3.48
CA PHE A 43 6.68 8.26 -2.54
C PHE A 43 8.01 8.96 -2.88
N GLY A 44 8.41 8.93 -4.16
CA GLY A 44 9.64 9.56 -4.64
C GLY A 44 9.63 11.09 -4.48
N ILE A 45 8.52 11.76 -4.79
CA ILE A 45 8.37 13.21 -4.61
C ILE A 45 8.44 13.59 -3.12
N ALA A 46 7.84 12.80 -2.23
CA ALA A 46 7.88 13.03 -0.80
C ALA A 46 9.31 12.91 -0.25
N SER A 47 10.01 11.82 -0.56
CA SER A 47 11.42 11.65 -0.17
C SER A 47 12.33 12.69 -0.82
N GLY A 48 12.06 13.09 -2.06
CA GLY A 48 12.79 14.17 -2.72
C GLY A 48 12.60 15.52 -2.00
N SER A 49 11.39 15.80 -1.54
CA SER A 49 11.10 17.01 -0.75
C SER A 49 11.88 17.04 0.56
N GLU A 50 12.00 15.90 1.24
CA GLU A 50 12.82 15.76 2.46
C GLU A 50 14.31 15.95 2.16
N ALA A 51 14.81 15.39 1.05
CA ALA A 51 16.21 15.53 0.66
C ALA A 51 16.57 16.98 0.34
N ILE A 52 15.71 17.67 -0.41
CA ILE A 52 15.87 19.10 -0.72
C ILE A 52 15.81 19.91 0.57
N ALA A 53 14.81 19.67 1.42
CA ALA A 53 14.68 20.38 2.69
C ALA A 53 15.87 20.16 3.63
N ALA A 54 16.44 18.95 3.66
CA ALA A 54 17.66 18.66 4.42
C ALA A 54 18.90 19.36 3.86
N ALA A 55 18.93 19.69 2.56
CA ALA A 55 20.05 20.35 1.91
C ALA A 55 19.97 21.89 1.97
N VAL A 56 18.79 22.46 1.76
CA VAL A 56 18.61 23.92 1.60
C VAL A 56 17.59 24.54 2.56
N GLY A 57 16.97 23.74 3.43
CA GLY A 57 15.95 24.19 4.38
C GLY A 57 14.52 24.01 3.88
N TRP A 58 13.57 23.97 4.82
CA TRP A 58 12.15 23.88 4.53
C TRP A 58 11.59 25.22 4.05
N ASN A 59 10.59 25.14 3.18
CA ASN A 59 9.72 26.24 2.81
C ASN A 59 8.29 25.72 2.66
N GLU A 60 7.33 26.63 2.51
CA GLU A 60 5.92 26.30 2.38
C GLU A 60 5.61 25.33 1.24
N ALA A 61 6.23 25.51 0.07
CA ALA A 61 5.98 24.66 -1.09
C ALA A 61 6.46 23.22 -0.87
N LEU A 62 7.66 23.05 -0.32
CA LEU A 62 8.21 21.75 0.05
C LEU A 62 7.35 21.07 1.11
N TYR A 63 6.92 21.82 2.13
CA TYR A 63 6.09 21.33 3.23
C TYR A 63 4.74 20.81 2.74
N ARG A 64 4.04 21.58 1.88
CA ARG A 64 2.77 21.16 1.26
C ARG A 64 2.94 19.96 0.35
N THR A 65 3.98 19.97 -0.47
CA THR A 65 4.28 18.88 -1.41
C THR A 65 4.52 17.58 -0.65
N TRP A 66 5.43 17.62 0.34
CA TRP A 66 5.73 16.49 1.21
C TRP A 66 4.48 15.96 1.92
N TYR A 67 3.68 16.87 2.48
CA TYR A 67 2.50 16.47 3.25
C TYR A 67 1.47 15.76 2.36
N LEU A 68 1.18 16.31 1.19
CA LEU A 68 0.23 15.71 0.26
C LEU A 68 0.74 14.38 -0.31
N THR A 69 1.93 14.35 -0.89
CA THR A 69 2.42 13.15 -1.59
C THR A 69 2.81 12.06 -0.61
N GLY A 70 3.52 12.40 0.46
CA GLY A 70 4.04 11.45 1.45
C GLY A 70 3.02 11.07 2.50
N ALA A 71 2.54 12.06 3.25
CA ALA A 71 1.71 11.80 4.42
C ALA A 71 0.27 11.38 4.05
N VAL A 72 -0.28 11.85 2.93
CA VAL A 72 -1.69 11.63 2.56
C VAL A 72 -1.85 10.59 1.43
N TRP A 73 -1.17 10.73 0.29
CA TRP A 73 -1.52 9.98 -0.92
C TRP A 73 -0.89 8.61 -1.07
N THR A 74 0.39 8.47 -0.70
CA THR A 74 1.21 7.31 -1.08
C THR A 74 0.58 5.97 -0.71
N ALA A 75 0.19 5.78 0.54
CA ALA A 75 -0.38 4.51 1.00
C ALA A 75 -1.72 4.20 0.31
N GLY A 76 -2.59 5.20 0.18
CA GLY A 76 -3.90 5.05 -0.47
C GLY A 76 -3.79 4.60 -1.93
N TRP A 77 -2.88 5.21 -2.68
CA TRP A 77 -2.62 4.84 -4.09
C TRP A 77 -1.97 3.48 -4.22
N LEU A 78 -0.99 3.15 -3.38
CA LEU A 78 -0.37 1.82 -3.41
C LEU A 78 -1.39 0.71 -3.07
N GLY A 79 -2.25 0.93 -2.06
CA GLY A 79 -3.34 0.02 -1.72
C GLY A 79 -4.41 -0.09 -2.82
N LEU A 80 -4.71 1.01 -3.52
CA LEU A 80 -5.61 0.98 -4.68
C LEU A 80 -5.06 0.12 -5.82
N GLY A 81 -3.74 0.12 -6.04
CA GLY A 81 -3.13 -0.78 -7.02
C GLY A 81 -3.36 -2.25 -6.66
N THR A 82 -3.29 -2.61 -5.38
CA THR A 82 -3.64 -3.95 -4.90
C THR A 82 -5.11 -4.30 -5.15
N ALA A 83 -6.02 -3.33 -5.01
CA ALA A 83 -7.43 -3.54 -5.34
C ALA A 83 -7.61 -3.89 -6.83
N PHE A 84 -6.94 -3.17 -7.73
CA PHE A 84 -6.97 -3.48 -9.16
C PHE A 84 -6.27 -4.80 -9.51
N LEU A 85 -5.22 -5.18 -8.78
CA LEU A 85 -4.52 -6.46 -8.97
C LEU A 85 -5.44 -7.66 -8.63
N LEU A 86 -6.21 -7.53 -7.55
CA LEU A 86 -7.02 -8.61 -6.99
C LEU A 86 -8.50 -8.50 -7.37
N ASN A 87 -8.82 -7.76 -8.43
CA ASN A 87 -10.18 -7.43 -8.85
C ASN A 87 -11.08 -8.66 -9.12
N ARG A 88 -10.50 -9.77 -9.58
CA ARG A 88 -11.18 -11.04 -9.88
C ARG A 88 -11.33 -11.97 -8.66
N THR A 89 -11.01 -11.49 -7.47
CA THR A 89 -10.99 -12.30 -6.26
C THR A 89 -11.98 -11.75 -5.24
N ARG A 90 -12.27 -12.54 -4.20
CA ARG A 90 -13.08 -12.11 -3.05
C ARG A 90 -12.37 -11.09 -2.16
N PHE A 91 -11.18 -10.60 -2.55
CA PHE A 91 -10.43 -9.60 -1.81
C PHE A 91 -11.19 -8.27 -1.63
N GLY A 92 -12.19 -7.98 -2.47
CA GLY A 92 -13.03 -6.81 -2.29
C GLY A 92 -13.71 -6.71 -0.92
N TYR A 93 -14.02 -7.84 -0.24
CA TYR A 93 -14.50 -7.81 1.15
C TYR A 93 -13.44 -7.31 2.14
N ALA A 94 -12.19 -7.75 1.96
CA ALA A 94 -11.08 -7.26 2.79
C ALA A 94 -10.87 -5.76 2.54
N PHE A 95 -10.92 -5.31 1.29
CA PHE A 95 -10.79 -3.90 0.95
C PHE A 95 -11.96 -3.04 1.48
N ALA A 96 -13.19 -3.55 1.41
CA ALA A 96 -14.35 -2.90 2.02
C ALA A 96 -14.15 -2.71 3.53
N PHE A 97 -13.61 -3.72 4.21
CA PHE A 97 -13.26 -3.64 5.62
C PHE A 97 -12.15 -2.61 5.88
N THR A 98 -11.12 -2.52 5.04
CA THR A 98 -10.07 -1.49 5.21
C THR A 98 -10.59 -0.08 4.99
N LEU A 99 -11.53 0.14 4.06
CA LEU A 99 -12.23 1.41 3.88
C LEU A 99 -13.01 1.81 5.14
N PHE A 100 -13.81 0.89 5.67
CA PHE A 100 -14.55 1.11 6.91
C PHE A 100 -13.61 1.48 8.07
N LEU A 101 -12.53 0.70 8.25
CA LEU A 101 -11.53 1.00 9.27
C LEU A 101 -10.85 2.35 9.03
N GLY A 102 -10.54 2.71 7.78
CA GLY A 102 -9.99 4.03 7.46
C GLY A 102 -10.91 5.17 7.92
N GLY A 103 -12.21 5.05 7.63
CA GLY A 103 -13.21 6.02 8.10
C GLY A 103 -13.33 6.06 9.63
N LEU A 104 -13.36 4.88 10.26
CA LEU A 104 -13.47 4.76 11.72
C LEU A 104 -12.24 5.35 12.43
N PHE A 105 -11.04 5.05 11.95
CA PHE A 105 -9.80 5.59 12.50
C PHE A 105 -9.71 7.10 12.32
N ALA A 106 -10.16 7.66 11.20
CA ALA A 106 -10.26 9.11 11.04
C ALA A 106 -11.20 9.71 12.11
N PHE A 107 -12.41 9.14 12.28
CA PHE A 107 -13.35 9.59 13.31
C PHE A 107 -12.78 9.50 14.73
N LEU A 108 -12.17 8.37 15.10
CA LEU A 108 -11.56 8.16 16.42
C LEU A 108 -10.35 9.07 16.64
N THR A 109 -9.57 9.35 15.60
CA THR A 109 -8.43 10.29 15.67
C THR A 109 -8.94 11.69 15.99
N GLN A 110 -10.03 12.15 15.37
CA GLN A 110 -10.65 13.43 15.76
C GLN A 110 -11.09 13.41 17.22
N ARG A 111 -11.76 12.35 17.67
CA ARG A 111 -12.23 12.23 19.06
C ARG A 111 -11.11 12.29 20.08
N LYS A 112 -9.91 11.80 19.73
CA LYS A 112 -8.74 11.81 20.61
C LYS A 112 -7.99 13.13 20.63
N PHE A 113 -7.77 13.73 19.46
CA PHE A 113 -6.86 14.88 19.32
C PHE A 113 -7.56 16.23 19.11
N ASP A 114 -8.88 16.21 18.91
CA ASP A 114 -9.74 17.37 18.71
C ASP A 114 -9.16 18.43 17.77
N TYR A 115 -8.92 18.04 16.51
CA TYR A 115 -8.31 18.95 15.55
C TYR A 115 -9.24 20.13 15.23
N ALA A 116 -8.71 21.34 15.42
CA ALA A 116 -9.37 22.57 15.03
C ALA A 116 -9.70 22.57 13.52
N GLY A 117 -10.88 23.08 13.17
CA GLY A 117 -11.33 23.16 11.78
C GLY A 117 -11.78 21.83 11.16
N ALA A 118 -12.00 20.77 11.96
CA ALA A 118 -12.60 19.53 11.49
C ALA A 118 -14.12 19.65 11.26
N GLY A 119 -14.85 20.34 12.14
CA GLY A 119 -16.32 20.48 12.01
C GLY A 119 -17.01 19.13 11.79
N ALA A 120 -17.86 19.02 10.75
CA ALA A 120 -18.56 17.78 10.40
C ALA A 120 -17.71 16.78 9.58
N THR A 121 -16.48 17.11 9.18
CA THR A 121 -15.68 16.25 8.29
C THR A 121 -15.40 14.84 8.82
N PRO A 122 -15.15 14.58 10.12
CA PRO A 122 -14.92 13.22 10.59
C PRO A 122 -16.15 12.32 10.38
N ILE A 123 -17.35 12.87 10.58
CA ILE A 123 -18.62 12.16 10.36
C ILE A 123 -18.82 11.93 8.87
N VAL A 124 -18.61 12.95 8.04
CA VAL A 124 -18.74 12.85 6.58
C VAL A 124 -17.78 11.80 6.03
N TYR A 125 -16.52 11.79 6.46
CA TYR A 125 -15.53 10.79 6.03
C TYR A 125 -15.91 9.39 6.48
N PHE A 126 -16.37 9.21 7.71
CA PHE A 126 -16.81 7.91 8.20
C PHE A 126 -18.03 7.35 7.44
N ILE A 127 -19.05 8.19 7.23
CA ILE A 127 -20.25 7.80 6.48
C ILE A 127 -19.88 7.48 5.02
N SER A 128 -19.10 8.35 4.37
CA SER A 128 -18.67 8.15 2.98
C SER A 128 -17.85 6.86 2.82
N ALA A 129 -16.93 6.61 3.75
CA ALA A 129 -16.13 5.39 3.78
C ALA A 129 -16.98 4.13 3.97
N THR A 130 -17.99 4.20 4.83
CA THR A 130 -18.93 3.09 5.08
C THR A 130 -19.78 2.81 3.85
N ILE A 131 -20.33 3.85 3.20
CA ILE A 131 -21.10 3.71 1.96
C ILE A 131 -20.24 3.12 0.84
N LEU A 132 -19.02 3.63 0.65
CA LEU A 132 -18.09 3.09 -0.34
C LEU A 132 -17.69 1.64 -0.03
N GLY A 133 -17.42 1.32 1.24
CA GLY A 133 -17.12 -0.04 1.68
C GLY A 133 -18.28 -1.00 1.40
N LEU A 134 -19.51 -0.61 1.73
CA LEU A 134 -20.71 -1.38 1.42
C LEU A 134 -20.89 -1.59 -0.09
N ALA A 135 -20.71 -0.54 -0.90
CA ALA A 135 -20.80 -0.65 -2.35
C ALA A 135 -19.73 -1.61 -2.92
N VAL A 136 -18.50 -1.56 -2.41
CA VAL A 136 -17.43 -2.50 -2.77
C VAL A 136 -17.82 -3.93 -2.36
N ALA A 137 -18.33 -4.14 -1.15
CA ALA A 137 -18.74 -5.46 -0.67
C ALA A 137 -19.89 -6.04 -1.51
N VAL A 138 -20.88 -5.22 -1.88
CA VAL A 138 -22.00 -5.62 -2.74
C VAL A 138 -21.52 -6.02 -4.13
N GLU A 139 -20.68 -5.20 -4.78
CA GLU A 139 -20.09 -5.56 -6.08
C GLU A 139 -19.24 -6.84 -6.00
N THR A 140 -18.54 -7.04 -4.88
CA THR A 140 -17.76 -8.26 -4.63
C THR A 140 -18.66 -9.49 -4.47
N TYR A 141 -19.80 -9.33 -3.81
CA TYR A 141 -20.81 -10.38 -3.65
C TYR A 141 -21.36 -10.85 -4.99
N PHE A 142 -21.69 -9.91 -5.88
CA PHE A 142 -22.12 -10.21 -7.24
C PHE A 142 -20.98 -10.63 -8.19
N GLN A 143 -19.75 -10.78 -7.68
CA GLN A 143 -18.56 -11.16 -8.44
C GLN A 143 -18.24 -10.21 -9.61
N ASN A 144 -18.65 -8.95 -9.52
CA ASN A 144 -18.38 -7.94 -10.53
C ASN A 144 -16.91 -7.48 -10.44
N GLU A 145 -16.19 -7.48 -11.55
CA GLU A 145 -14.80 -6.96 -11.60
C GLU A 145 -14.70 -5.42 -11.46
N ARG A 146 -15.83 -4.74 -11.24
CA ARG A 146 -15.95 -3.27 -11.21
C ARG A 146 -15.68 -2.67 -9.83
N TRP A 147 -15.72 -3.46 -8.77
CA TRP A 147 -15.54 -2.97 -7.39
C TRP A 147 -14.28 -2.10 -7.18
N PRO A 148 -13.11 -2.33 -7.82
CA PRO A 148 -11.95 -1.46 -7.62
C PRO A 148 -12.15 -0.05 -8.19
N ARG A 149 -13.04 0.12 -9.17
CA ARG A 149 -13.40 1.45 -9.70
C ARG A 149 -14.20 2.24 -8.67
N ILE A 150 -15.05 1.57 -7.90
CA ILE A 150 -15.76 2.19 -6.77
C ILE A 150 -14.77 2.58 -5.68
N ALA A 151 -13.84 1.69 -5.33
CA ALA A 151 -12.75 2.01 -4.42
C ALA A 151 -11.90 3.22 -4.89
N ALA A 152 -11.65 3.32 -6.20
CA ALA A 152 -10.92 4.44 -6.80
C ALA A 152 -11.62 5.78 -6.58
N ILE A 153 -12.95 5.83 -6.56
CA ILE A 153 -13.70 7.07 -6.26
C ILE A 153 -13.30 7.61 -4.88
N GLY A 154 -13.18 6.74 -3.88
CA GLY A 154 -12.76 7.14 -2.53
C GLY A 154 -11.33 7.69 -2.49
N VAL A 155 -10.39 6.97 -3.10
CA VAL A 155 -8.97 7.35 -3.08
C VAL A 155 -8.70 8.61 -3.91
N VAL A 156 -9.24 8.68 -5.12
CA VAL A 156 -9.10 9.85 -6.00
C VAL A 156 -9.86 11.04 -5.44
N GLY A 157 -11.07 10.83 -4.92
CA GLY A 157 -11.87 11.87 -4.28
C GLY A 157 -11.16 12.48 -3.07
N ALA A 158 -10.57 11.65 -2.19
CA ALA A 158 -9.77 12.10 -1.06
C ALA A 158 -8.48 12.82 -1.52
N THR A 159 -7.84 12.35 -2.60
CA THR A 159 -6.69 13.01 -3.21
C THR A 159 -7.06 14.43 -3.66
N ILE A 160 -8.15 14.58 -4.43
CA ILE A 160 -8.64 15.88 -4.91
C ILE A 160 -9.03 16.77 -3.73
N ALA A 161 -9.81 16.26 -2.77
CA ALA A 161 -10.21 17.01 -1.59
C ALA A 161 -9.01 17.53 -0.81
N SER A 162 -7.95 16.73 -0.66
CA SER A 162 -6.74 17.16 0.03
C SER A 162 -5.99 18.29 -0.69
N VAL A 163 -5.97 18.30 -2.04
CA VAL A 163 -5.41 19.42 -2.82
C VAL A 163 -6.21 20.68 -2.58
N VAL A 164 -7.55 20.60 -2.68
CA VAL A 164 -8.45 21.75 -2.49
C VAL A 164 -8.30 22.33 -1.09
N LEU A 165 -8.30 21.48 -0.05
CA LEU A 165 -8.12 21.91 1.34
C LEU A 165 -6.73 22.47 1.61
N SER A 166 -5.69 21.91 1.00
CA SER A 166 -4.33 22.43 1.14
C SER A 166 -4.22 23.81 0.50
N VAL A 167 -4.58 23.96 -0.78
CA VAL A 167 -4.48 25.25 -1.50
C VAL A 167 -5.36 26.32 -0.84
N GLY A 168 -6.49 25.93 -0.25
CA GLY A 168 -7.41 26.84 0.43
C GLY A 168 -6.97 27.34 1.81
N VAL A 169 -5.91 26.78 2.42
CA VAL A 169 -5.43 27.24 3.73
C VAL A 169 -4.24 28.19 3.59
N THR A 170 -4.25 29.31 4.31
CA THR A 170 -3.07 30.17 4.48
C THR A 170 -2.25 29.67 5.66
N LEU A 171 -0.98 29.31 5.43
CA LEU A 171 -0.10 28.85 6.50
C LEU A 171 0.60 30.05 7.15
N PRO A 172 0.57 30.17 8.50
CA PRO A 172 1.34 31.20 9.19
C PRO A 172 2.84 31.11 8.87
N ALA A 173 3.51 32.25 8.77
CA ALA A 173 4.97 32.29 8.58
C ALA A 173 5.68 31.46 9.68
N PRO A 174 6.69 30.64 9.33
CA PRO A 174 7.43 30.60 8.06
C PRO A 174 6.79 29.71 6.97
N GLY A 175 5.55 29.24 7.15
CA GLY A 175 4.83 28.41 6.19
C GLY A 175 5.09 26.90 6.32
N TYR A 176 5.81 26.49 7.36
CA TYR A 176 6.07 25.10 7.73
C TYR A 176 6.30 24.98 9.24
N VAL A 177 6.13 23.77 9.78
CA VAL A 177 6.42 23.48 11.19
C VAL A 177 7.11 22.14 11.30
N LEU A 178 8.18 22.10 12.10
CA LEU A 178 8.94 20.90 12.38
C LEU A 178 8.76 20.53 13.85
N ASP A 179 8.79 19.24 14.14
CA ASP A 179 8.86 18.75 15.50
C ASP A 179 10.23 19.12 16.10
N PRO A 180 10.29 19.83 17.24
CA PRO A 180 11.55 20.24 17.85
C PRO A 180 12.47 19.07 18.23
N SER A 181 11.91 17.90 18.52
CA SER A 181 12.66 16.72 18.96
C SER A 181 13.20 15.90 17.79
N THR A 182 12.53 15.91 16.65
CA THR A 182 12.86 15.02 15.51
C THR A 182 13.34 15.77 14.27
N GLY A 183 13.09 17.08 14.20
CA GLY A 183 13.34 17.90 13.01
C GLY A 183 12.44 17.56 11.81
N GLN A 184 11.47 16.66 11.98
CA GLN A 184 10.57 16.24 10.92
C GLN A 184 9.36 17.17 10.80
N PRO A 185 8.86 17.42 9.58
CA PRO A 185 7.64 18.19 9.39
C PRO A 185 6.44 17.51 10.05
N THR A 186 5.59 18.32 10.70
CA THR A 186 4.34 17.83 11.32
C THR A 186 3.13 18.41 10.61
N ALA A 187 1.96 17.80 10.75
CA ALA A 187 0.73 18.29 10.13
C ALA A 187 0.08 19.48 10.85
N ALA A 188 0.75 20.08 11.85
CA ALA A 188 0.09 20.98 12.81
C ALA A 188 -0.44 22.29 12.21
N LEU A 189 0.13 22.76 11.08
CA LEU A 189 -0.38 23.97 10.40
C LEU A 189 -1.62 23.70 9.53
N PHE A 190 -1.94 22.44 9.24
CA PHE A 190 -3.09 22.10 8.41
C PHE A 190 -4.38 21.98 9.23
N PRO A 191 -5.55 22.33 8.67
CA PRO A 191 -6.82 22.20 9.35
C PRO A 191 -7.16 20.73 9.58
N GLY A 192 -7.96 20.45 10.61
CA GLY A 192 -8.42 19.11 10.96
C GLY A 192 -9.06 18.36 9.79
N SER A 193 -9.82 19.07 8.96
CA SER A 193 -10.41 18.52 7.72
C SER A 193 -9.38 17.84 6.82
N LEU A 194 -8.22 18.47 6.60
CA LEU A 194 -7.14 17.91 5.80
C LEU A 194 -6.36 16.85 6.58
N ARG A 195 -6.08 17.09 7.87
CA ARG A 195 -5.34 16.15 8.73
C ARG A 195 -6.00 14.78 8.83
N LEU A 196 -7.32 14.72 8.79
CA LEU A 196 -8.10 13.49 8.88
C LEU A 196 -8.06 12.64 7.59
N LEU A 197 -7.65 13.21 6.46
CA LEU A 197 -7.43 12.44 5.22
C LEU A 197 -6.19 11.54 5.32
N THR A 198 -5.18 11.93 6.11
CA THR A 198 -4.00 11.10 6.40
C THR A 198 -4.36 9.73 6.99
N PRO A 199 -5.00 9.62 8.18
CA PRO A 199 -5.37 8.31 8.71
C PRO A 199 -6.38 7.58 7.81
N PHE A 200 -7.29 8.31 7.15
CA PHE A 200 -8.24 7.70 6.22
C PHE A 200 -7.55 6.92 5.09
N LEU A 201 -6.63 7.56 4.36
CA LEU A 201 -5.93 6.91 3.24
C LEU A 201 -4.83 5.96 3.70
N ASN A 202 -4.12 6.26 4.80
CA ASN A 202 -3.02 5.42 5.27
C ASN A 202 -3.53 4.11 5.88
N VAL A 203 -4.62 4.13 6.65
CA VAL A 203 -5.21 2.90 7.18
C VAL A 203 -5.81 2.07 6.07
N THR A 204 -6.61 2.70 5.19
CA THR A 204 -7.23 2.00 4.05
C THR A 204 -6.18 1.35 3.16
N GLY A 205 -5.18 2.13 2.74
CA GLY A 205 -4.14 1.69 1.81
C GLY A 205 -3.11 0.75 2.43
N GLY A 206 -2.65 1.06 3.65
CA GLY A 206 -1.70 0.23 4.39
C GLY A 206 -2.26 -1.16 4.71
N LEU A 207 -3.50 -1.23 5.20
CA LEU A 207 -4.16 -2.53 5.43
C LEU A 207 -4.46 -3.25 4.11
N ALA A 208 -4.80 -2.54 3.04
CA ALA A 208 -5.01 -3.17 1.74
C ALA A 208 -3.72 -3.80 1.19
N LEU A 209 -2.56 -3.13 1.36
CA LEU A 209 -1.26 -3.70 1.02
C LEU A 209 -0.95 -4.93 1.88
N LEU A 210 -1.14 -4.83 3.20
CA LEU A 210 -0.88 -5.92 4.13
C LEU A 210 -1.76 -7.14 3.83
N PHE A 211 -3.08 -6.95 3.78
CA PHE A 211 -4.02 -8.02 3.49
C PHE A 211 -3.83 -8.57 2.07
N GLY A 212 -3.52 -7.74 1.09
CA GLY A 212 -3.26 -8.19 -0.28
C GLY A 212 -2.00 -9.04 -0.39
N ALA A 213 -0.94 -8.67 0.34
CA ALA A 213 0.28 -9.45 0.43
C ALA A 213 0.03 -10.81 1.11
N LEU A 214 -0.68 -10.82 2.25
CA LEU A 214 -1.06 -12.05 2.95
C LEU A 214 -1.97 -12.94 2.09
N PHE A 215 -2.96 -12.34 1.42
CA PHE A 215 -3.86 -13.04 0.51
C PHE A 215 -3.09 -13.68 -0.65
N SER A 216 -2.18 -12.93 -1.27
CA SER A 216 -1.34 -13.43 -2.37
C SER A 216 -0.44 -14.57 -1.90
N ALA A 217 0.22 -14.42 -0.74
CA ALA A 217 1.05 -15.48 -0.17
C ALA A 217 0.24 -16.75 0.12
N TYR A 218 -0.95 -16.62 0.73
CA TYR A 218 -1.83 -17.75 1.04
C TYR A 218 -2.33 -18.48 -0.21
N VAL A 219 -2.61 -17.76 -1.30
CA VAL A 219 -3.09 -18.35 -2.56
C VAL A 219 -2.02 -19.21 -3.22
N PHE A 220 -0.75 -18.79 -3.20
CA PHE A 220 0.35 -19.46 -3.91
C PHE A 220 1.19 -20.43 -3.05
N MET A 221 0.99 -20.47 -1.74
CA MET A 221 1.71 -21.41 -0.88
C MET A 221 1.04 -22.79 -0.79
N PRO A 222 1.80 -23.86 -0.43
CA PRO A 222 1.24 -25.19 -0.21
C PRO A 222 0.26 -25.14 0.97
N LYS A 223 -0.98 -25.60 0.75
CA LYS A 223 -2.06 -25.46 1.73
C LYS A 223 -2.12 -26.68 2.64
N LYS A 224 -2.02 -26.45 3.95
CA LYS A 224 -2.36 -27.44 5.00
C LYS A 224 -3.65 -27.01 5.68
N ARG A 225 -4.75 -27.70 5.37
CA ARG A 225 -6.06 -27.46 6.02
C ARG A 225 -6.14 -28.31 7.29
N VAL A 226 -5.98 -27.67 8.45
CA VAL A 226 -6.12 -28.27 9.78
C VAL A 226 -7.55 -28.11 10.28
N LEU A 227 -8.16 -26.95 10.08
CA LEU A 227 -9.56 -26.68 10.40
C LEU A 227 -10.37 -26.58 9.11
N ALA A 228 -11.34 -27.47 8.95
CA ALA A 228 -12.31 -27.40 7.87
C ALA A 228 -13.38 -26.35 8.21
N TYR A 229 -13.72 -25.53 7.23
CA TYR A 229 -14.88 -24.65 7.27
C TYR A 229 -15.41 -24.50 5.84
N SER A 230 -16.70 -24.24 5.67
CA SER A 230 -17.30 -23.91 4.38
C SER A 230 -18.23 -22.72 4.51
N LEU A 231 -18.12 -21.76 3.59
CA LEU A 231 -18.98 -20.58 3.47
C LEU A 231 -19.95 -20.72 2.30
N ASP A 232 -20.41 -21.95 2.02
CA ASP A 232 -21.44 -22.19 1.00
C ASP A 232 -22.76 -21.60 1.46
N ALA A 233 -23.37 -20.78 0.60
CA ALA A 233 -24.62 -20.07 0.90
C ALA A 233 -25.84 -21.02 0.96
N ASP A 234 -25.70 -22.24 0.44
CA ASP A 234 -26.78 -23.25 0.40
C ASP A 234 -26.88 -24.07 1.69
N GLN A 235 -26.07 -23.77 2.71
CA GLN A 235 -26.10 -24.46 4.01
C GLN A 235 -27.27 -24.01 4.89
N THR A 236 -27.63 -24.83 5.88
CA THR A 236 -28.59 -24.42 6.93
C THR A 236 -28.07 -23.19 7.68
N GLY A 237 -28.97 -22.26 8.05
CA GLY A 237 -28.58 -20.96 8.63
C GLY A 237 -27.67 -21.08 9.85
N ASP A 238 -27.93 -22.04 10.74
CA ASP A 238 -27.12 -22.27 11.94
C ASP A 238 -25.70 -22.76 11.59
N ALA A 239 -25.59 -23.65 10.59
CA ALA A 239 -24.31 -24.16 10.11
C ALA A 239 -23.52 -23.06 9.39
N PHE A 240 -24.18 -22.21 8.60
CA PHE A 240 -23.57 -21.05 7.97
C PHE A 240 -23.07 -20.05 9.01
N LEU A 241 -23.87 -19.72 10.03
CA LEU A 241 -23.48 -18.80 11.10
C LEU A 241 -22.31 -19.34 11.93
N PHE A 242 -22.32 -20.63 12.26
CA PHE A 242 -21.20 -21.27 12.94
C PHE A 242 -19.93 -21.24 12.08
N ASN A 243 -20.03 -21.60 10.79
CA ASN A 243 -18.92 -21.54 9.85
C ASN A 243 -18.39 -20.10 9.68
N LEU A 244 -19.28 -19.11 9.64
CA LEU A 244 -18.92 -17.69 9.56
C LEU A 244 -18.15 -17.25 10.81
N PHE A 245 -18.57 -17.70 11.99
CA PHE A 245 -17.93 -17.37 13.26
C PHE A 245 -16.55 -18.04 13.40
N ILE A 246 -16.40 -19.30 12.96
CA ILE A 246 -15.13 -20.02 13.04
C ILE A 246 -14.18 -19.69 11.88
N ALA A 247 -14.69 -19.15 10.76
CA ALA A 247 -13.89 -18.85 9.56
C ALA A 247 -12.65 -17.99 9.84
N PRO A 248 -12.69 -16.90 10.65
CA PRO A 248 -11.49 -16.15 10.99
C PRO A 248 -10.43 -17.01 11.70
N VAL A 249 -10.86 -17.84 12.66
CA VAL A 249 -9.97 -18.73 13.41
C VAL A 249 -9.41 -19.81 12.48
N ALA A 250 -10.26 -20.45 11.68
CA ALA A 250 -9.87 -21.49 10.75
C ALA A 250 -8.92 -20.96 9.67
N LEU A 251 -9.15 -19.76 9.14
CA LEU A 251 -8.26 -19.10 8.19
C LEU A 251 -6.88 -18.87 8.82
N THR A 252 -6.83 -18.33 10.04
CA THR A 252 -5.57 -18.08 10.75
C THR A 252 -4.82 -19.37 11.06
N VAL A 253 -5.50 -20.39 11.61
CA VAL A 253 -4.88 -21.69 11.93
C VAL A 253 -4.37 -22.37 10.67
N ASN A 254 -5.17 -22.40 9.60
CA ASN A 254 -4.76 -22.99 8.33
C ASN A 254 -3.59 -22.24 7.69
N PHE A 255 -3.58 -20.90 7.78
CA PHE A 255 -2.46 -20.07 7.33
C PHE A 255 -1.17 -20.45 8.08
N VAL A 256 -1.20 -20.42 9.41
CA VAL A 256 -0.04 -20.74 10.27
C VAL A 256 0.46 -22.16 10.02
N ALA A 257 -0.46 -23.14 9.94
CA ALA A 257 -0.11 -24.54 9.67
C ALA A 257 0.53 -24.76 8.30
N SER A 258 0.29 -23.87 7.34
CA SER A 258 0.85 -23.91 5.99
C SER A 258 2.25 -23.29 5.89
N LEU A 259 2.65 -22.45 6.86
CA LEU A 259 3.93 -21.73 6.83
C LEU A 259 5.17 -22.65 6.80
N PRO A 260 5.28 -23.73 7.61
CA PRO A 260 6.47 -24.59 7.56
C PRO A 260 6.67 -25.21 6.18
N GLY A 261 5.60 -25.72 5.58
CA GLY A 261 5.65 -26.29 4.23
C GLY A 261 6.00 -25.25 3.17
N ALA A 262 5.51 -24.01 3.33
CA ALA A 262 5.89 -22.89 2.47
C ALA A 262 7.39 -22.55 2.60
N VAL A 263 7.95 -22.50 3.81
CA VAL A 263 9.38 -22.23 4.04
C VAL A 263 10.25 -23.33 3.44
N THR A 264 9.91 -24.60 3.65
CA THR A 264 10.66 -25.72 3.06
C THR A 264 10.60 -25.69 1.53
N ALA A 265 9.43 -25.39 0.95
CA ALA A 265 9.26 -25.28 -0.50
C ALA A 265 10.01 -24.06 -1.09
N LEU A 266 10.10 -22.96 -0.34
CA LEU A 266 10.88 -21.77 -0.70
C LEU A 266 12.37 -22.08 -0.72
N MET A 267 12.90 -22.67 0.35
CA MET A 267 14.31 -23.06 0.46
C MET A 267 14.72 -24.08 -0.61
N ALA A 268 13.80 -24.98 -0.97
CA ALA A 268 14.04 -25.97 -2.01
C ALA A 268 13.89 -25.42 -3.44
N GLY A 269 13.59 -24.13 -3.62
CA GLY A 269 13.39 -23.51 -4.94
C GLY A 269 12.19 -24.07 -5.71
N ARG A 270 11.24 -24.74 -5.03
CA ARG A 270 10.10 -25.43 -5.66
C ARG A 270 8.86 -24.55 -5.77
N LEU A 271 8.85 -23.38 -5.13
CA LEU A 271 7.76 -22.43 -5.24
C LEU A 271 7.86 -21.67 -6.55
N HIS A 272 6.71 -21.41 -7.17
CA HIS A 272 6.61 -20.43 -8.24
C HIS A 272 7.28 -19.13 -7.78
N SER A 273 8.15 -18.59 -8.62
CA SER A 273 8.94 -17.39 -8.34
C SER A 273 8.11 -16.13 -8.02
N ARG A 274 6.78 -16.20 -8.17
CA ARG A 274 5.82 -15.20 -7.66
C ARG A 274 5.82 -15.12 -6.13
N VAL A 275 6.04 -16.23 -5.42
CA VAL A 275 6.02 -16.27 -3.94
C VAL A 275 7.19 -15.48 -3.33
N PRO A 276 8.47 -15.70 -3.71
CA PRO A 276 9.57 -14.84 -3.28
C PRO A 276 9.35 -13.35 -3.58
N ALA A 277 8.86 -13.02 -4.78
CA ALA A 277 8.55 -11.64 -5.17
C ALA A 277 7.49 -11.00 -4.24
N THR A 278 6.40 -11.71 -3.97
CA THR A 278 5.34 -11.22 -3.06
C THR A 278 5.82 -11.10 -1.62
N LEU A 279 6.71 -11.98 -1.16
CA LEU A 279 7.28 -11.91 0.19
C LEU A 279 8.22 -10.70 0.34
N LEU A 280 9.08 -10.44 -0.65
CA LEU A 280 9.93 -9.25 -0.65
C LEU A 280 9.08 -7.96 -0.61
N ILE A 281 8.02 -7.90 -1.41
CA ILE A 281 7.07 -6.77 -1.40
C ILE A 281 6.39 -6.64 -0.02
N ALA A 282 5.96 -7.76 0.57
CA ALA A 282 5.34 -7.80 1.89
C ALA A 282 6.28 -7.29 2.99
N VAL A 283 7.55 -7.73 2.97
CA VAL A 283 8.58 -7.27 3.90
C VAL A 283 8.81 -5.77 3.74
N GLY A 284 8.93 -5.28 2.50
CA GLY A 284 9.07 -3.85 2.23
C GLY A 284 7.90 -3.02 2.78
N ALA A 285 6.66 -3.47 2.53
CA ALA A 285 5.45 -2.82 3.06
C ALA A 285 5.39 -2.86 4.60
N PHE A 286 5.78 -3.97 5.22
CA PHE A 286 5.85 -4.10 6.68
C PHE A 286 6.89 -3.15 7.27
N VAL A 287 8.09 -3.07 6.70
CA VAL A 287 9.15 -2.15 7.16
C VAL A 287 8.70 -0.69 7.05
N ALA A 288 8.01 -0.32 5.97
CA ALA A 288 7.44 1.02 5.83
C ALA A 288 6.42 1.34 6.93
N SER A 289 5.48 0.40 7.19
CA SER A 289 4.46 0.57 8.22
C SER A 289 5.03 0.58 9.64
N ALA A 290 6.04 -0.26 9.91
CA ALA A 290 6.72 -0.32 11.20
C ALA A 290 7.53 0.96 11.45
N GLY A 291 8.22 1.48 10.44
CA GLY A 291 8.92 2.76 10.51
C GLY A 291 7.98 3.92 10.86
N ASP A 292 6.82 4.01 10.20
CA ASP A 292 5.82 5.05 10.50
C ASP A 292 5.26 4.92 11.93
N THR A 293 5.06 3.68 12.40
CA THR A 293 4.60 3.41 13.76
C THR A 293 5.65 3.82 14.80
N LEU A 294 6.92 3.46 14.61
CA LEU A 294 8.02 3.83 15.50
C LEU A 294 8.22 5.35 15.57
N ASN A 295 8.07 6.02 14.43
CA ASN A 295 8.12 7.48 14.36
C ASN A 295 7.04 8.12 15.26
N ARG A 296 5.84 7.55 15.31
CA ARG A 296 4.75 8.01 16.20
C ARG A 296 5.00 7.78 17.69
N PHE A 297 5.91 6.87 18.04
CA PHE A 297 6.38 6.63 19.42
C PHE A 297 7.63 7.45 19.77
N GLY A 298 8.03 8.40 18.91
CA GLY A 298 9.20 9.27 19.13
C GLY A 298 10.55 8.63 18.79
N ILE A 299 10.56 7.42 18.23
CA ILE A 299 11.78 6.73 17.79
C ILE A 299 11.99 7.01 16.30
N THR A 300 12.72 8.07 15.98
CA THR A 300 12.83 8.63 14.62
C THR A 300 14.11 8.28 13.88
N ALA A 301 15.18 7.90 14.61
CA ALA A 301 16.43 7.43 14.01
C ALA A 301 16.26 6.32 12.94
N PRO A 302 15.37 5.33 13.10
CA PRO A 302 15.16 4.33 12.06
C PRO A 302 14.20 4.77 10.95
N PHE A 303 13.53 5.93 11.01
CA PHE A 303 12.46 6.28 10.08
C PHE A 303 12.95 6.47 8.64
N ALA A 304 14.01 7.26 8.43
CA ALA A 304 14.58 7.48 7.11
C ALA A 304 15.18 6.19 6.53
N VAL A 305 15.86 5.40 7.39
CA VAL A 305 16.42 4.10 7.03
C VAL A 305 15.33 3.10 6.66
N ALA A 306 14.24 3.06 7.42
CA ALA A 306 13.10 2.19 7.16
C ALA A 306 12.46 2.48 5.79
N LYS A 307 12.32 3.76 5.41
CA LYS A 307 11.85 4.14 4.06
C LYS A 307 12.79 3.63 2.96
N LEU A 308 14.10 3.80 3.12
CA LEU A 308 15.08 3.31 2.15
C LEU A 308 15.00 1.77 2.01
N VAL A 309 15.02 1.07 3.15
CA VAL A 309 14.94 -0.40 3.20
C VAL A 309 13.63 -0.87 2.58
N ALA A 310 12.51 -0.23 2.89
CA ALA A 310 11.22 -0.55 2.31
C ALA A 310 11.23 -0.45 0.77
N VAL A 311 11.74 0.65 0.22
CA VAL A 311 11.83 0.85 -1.24
C VAL A 311 12.76 -0.18 -1.88
N ILE A 312 13.88 -0.53 -1.25
CA ILE A 312 14.80 -1.57 -1.74
C ILE A 312 14.07 -2.93 -1.83
N PHE A 313 13.35 -3.33 -0.79
CA PHE A 313 12.59 -4.59 -0.78
C PHE A 313 11.46 -4.60 -1.79
N LEU A 314 10.73 -3.49 -1.94
CA LEU A 314 9.68 -3.34 -2.96
C LEU A 314 10.25 -3.47 -4.38
N LEU A 315 11.35 -2.77 -4.66
CA LEU A 315 12.02 -2.81 -5.97
C LEU A 315 12.62 -4.19 -6.25
N ALA A 316 13.28 -4.81 -5.27
CA ALA A 316 13.82 -6.16 -5.41
C ALA A 316 12.71 -7.18 -5.70
N GLY A 317 11.60 -7.12 -4.96
CA GLY A 317 10.45 -7.99 -5.21
C GLY A 317 9.85 -7.78 -6.61
N PHE A 318 9.80 -6.54 -7.08
CA PHE A 318 9.38 -6.23 -8.44
C PHE A 318 10.34 -6.75 -9.52
N LEU A 319 11.65 -6.57 -9.36
CA LEU A 319 12.66 -7.07 -10.30
C LEU A 319 12.64 -8.60 -10.39
N VAL A 320 12.55 -9.29 -9.25
CA VAL A 320 12.35 -10.75 -9.20
C VAL A 320 11.06 -11.13 -9.94
N SER A 321 9.99 -10.34 -9.83
CA SER A 321 8.77 -10.57 -10.60
C SER A 321 9.00 -10.46 -12.12
N ILE A 322 9.80 -9.51 -12.59
CA ILE A 322 10.12 -9.31 -14.02
C ILE A 322 11.00 -10.43 -14.59
N GLU A 323 12.07 -10.82 -13.88
CA GLU A 323 12.99 -11.87 -14.36
C GLU A 323 12.26 -13.19 -14.62
N VAL A 324 11.19 -13.45 -13.86
CA VAL A 324 10.29 -14.59 -14.01
C VAL A 324 9.48 -14.51 -15.31
N PHE A 325 9.24 -13.31 -15.82
CA PHE A 325 8.70 -13.07 -17.15
C PHE A 325 9.80 -12.93 -18.22
N ARG A 326 10.89 -13.74 -18.16
CA ARG A 326 11.88 -14.07 -19.22
C ARG A 326 12.58 -12.92 -20.00
N GLN A 327 12.29 -11.63 -19.79
CA GLN A 327 12.88 -10.53 -20.56
C GLN A 327 13.17 -9.32 -19.66
N PHE A 328 14.45 -9.05 -19.38
CA PHE A 328 14.88 -7.80 -18.78
C PHE A 328 14.96 -6.75 -19.89
N ARG A 329 14.01 -5.82 -19.92
CA ARG A 329 13.96 -4.77 -20.94
C ARG A 329 14.58 -3.50 -20.36
N VAL A 330 15.43 -2.83 -21.12
CA VAL A 330 15.94 -1.52 -20.71
C VAL A 330 14.76 -0.51 -20.80
N PRO A 331 14.39 0.18 -19.71
CA PRO A 331 13.22 1.05 -19.66
C PRO A 331 13.14 2.01 -20.84
N PHE A 332 11.95 2.15 -21.45
CA PHE A 332 11.68 3.04 -22.58
C PHE A 332 12.41 2.73 -23.90
N THR A 333 13.14 1.61 -24.00
CA THR A 333 13.79 1.16 -25.26
C THR A 333 13.11 -0.10 -25.79
N GLN A 334 13.31 -0.48 -27.05
CA GLN A 334 12.85 -1.80 -27.56
C GLN A 334 13.82 -2.94 -27.22
N ILE A 335 14.90 -2.65 -26.49
CA ILE A 335 16.00 -3.58 -26.24
C ILE A 335 15.59 -4.55 -25.12
N ARG A 336 15.38 -5.81 -25.50
CA ARG A 336 15.11 -6.93 -24.60
C ARG A 336 16.42 -7.69 -24.36
N LEU A 337 16.95 -7.61 -23.14
CA LEU A 337 18.07 -8.42 -22.66
C LEU A 337 17.49 -9.67 -22.00
N GLY A 338 17.72 -10.84 -22.60
CA GLY A 338 17.23 -12.10 -22.04
C GLY A 338 18.00 -13.28 -22.57
N VAL A 339 18.49 -14.12 -21.67
CA VAL A 339 19.06 -15.43 -22.02
C VAL A 339 17.89 -16.40 -22.16
N THR A 340 17.60 -16.84 -23.38
CA THR A 340 16.83 -18.06 -23.61
C THR A 340 17.61 -19.22 -22.99
N ARG A 341 17.28 -19.59 -21.74
CA ARG A 341 17.67 -20.90 -21.24
C ARG A 341 16.92 -21.92 -22.11
N ARG A 342 17.63 -22.53 -23.07
CA ARG A 342 17.19 -23.78 -23.68
C ARG A 342 16.94 -24.74 -22.51
N GLU A 343 15.69 -25.07 -22.27
CA GLU A 343 15.37 -26.31 -21.56
C GLU A 343 16.06 -27.41 -22.39
N ARG A 344 17.10 -28.04 -21.84
CA ARG A 344 17.57 -29.31 -22.39
C ARG A 344 16.36 -30.23 -22.27
N GLY A 345 15.77 -30.58 -23.41
CA GLY A 345 14.76 -31.63 -23.45
C GLY A 345 15.34 -32.93 -22.88
N PRO A 346 14.49 -33.87 -22.46
CA PRO A 346 14.92 -35.18 -21.95
C PRO A 346 15.71 -36.05 -22.95
N ASP A 347 15.96 -35.59 -24.17
CA ASP A 347 16.63 -36.36 -25.20
C ASP A 347 18.11 -35.96 -25.33
N ALA A 348 18.92 -36.51 -24.42
CA ALA A 348 20.32 -36.82 -24.69
C ALA A 348 20.60 -38.16 -24.01
N ALA A 349 20.64 -39.18 -24.86
CA ALA A 349 20.91 -40.59 -24.55
C ALA A 349 22.24 -40.81 -23.84
#